data_AF-A0A100HH80-F1
#
_entry.id   AF-A0A100HH80-F1
#
_cell.length_a   1.000
_cell.length_b   1.000
_cell.length_c   1.000
_cell.angle_alpha   90.00
_cell.angle_beta   90.00
_cell.angle_gamma   90.00
#
_symmetry.space_group_name_H-M   'P 1'
#
loop_
_entity.id
_entity.type
_entity.pdbx_description
1 polymer ?
#
loop_
_entity_poly.entity_id
_entity_poly.type
_entity_poly.pdbx_seq_one_letter_code
_entity_poly.pdbx_strand_id
1 'polypeptide(L)'
;MNTSRGRKFSGSEQGVALVVTLLFTGIVLMIIVMTSATLVTGARSGGAEERRAYLALLAAESGLNTVMVRVNRRLTTTPYTGSTQTDLQTWLGGLNGDPEAALFPATLTFTPNSADTFTVESRGSAAGAVKIALQDFTLKPVYLSTGMRLRAALTSLPRINANGNATITGQSNRGQITTLAGTGVSAALGSSAVTVTVTDASGLTRGDYVQIPAGTAGQRFRVDGVSGTQLSLTSVPGPLATALVATAATGVDLILNAAAQTTTSVTDPLTQRVSNAADFMPGEVVTVGGFKATVTAISSSGGSPDGSPDGLVLDWQAGQPATITEGTEITRDLSAMRSANAIEVKDTTNAVGSFTMDGSNDCQIVDKKLVNCEGAADPLLANGSALEADKFFTQQLLGMTDAQLNELVPLSYPDASGNFPPMVNAIRRIRAQDFDALLKNSTSSGLLIVDGDINSNVNGNTTFDGFIYFRGNQGGKFNGNLTVNGAIAVRGGPIEGITTDDVVTDITGSLKINFSAVKLRQLLMNTRGGLTLNDTQGTWRQR
;
A
#
# COMPACT_ATOMS: atom_id res chain seq x y z
N MET A 1 8.92 99.36 -60.83
CA MET A 1 7.78 99.53 -59.91
C MET A 1 6.49 99.20 -60.65
N ASN A 2 5.79 98.13 -60.25
CA ASN A 2 4.36 97.86 -60.55
C ASN A 2 3.96 96.62 -59.72
N THR A 3 3.60 96.79 -58.45
CA THR A 3 2.23 96.89 -57.88
C THR A 3 1.41 95.61 -57.98
N SER A 4 1.31 94.94 -56.83
CA SER A 4 0.40 93.82 -56.56
C SER A 4 -1.06 94.29 -56.64
N ARG A 5 -1.92 93.47 -57.26
CA ARG A 5 -3.38 93.61 -57.14
C ARG A 5 -3.92 92.40 -56.40
N GLY A 6 -4.25 92.61 -55.13
CA GLY A 6 -5.08 91.70 -54.35
C GLY A 6 -6.47 91.61 -54.98
N ARG A 7 -6.90 90.38 -55.31
CA ARG A 7 -8.31 90.10 -55.60
C ARG A 7 -9.08 90.16 -54.29
N LYS A 8 -9.92 91.19 -54.14
CA LYS A 8 -10.99 91.24 -53.15
C LYS A 8 -12.01 90.16 -53.52
N PHE A 9 -12.15 89.15 -52.67
CA PHE A 9 -13.30 88.24 -52.70
C PHE A 9 -14.57 89.04 -52.36
N SER A 10 -15.64 88.77 -53.08
CA SER A 10 -16.94 89.42 -52.89
C SER A 10 -17.62 88.86 -51.63
N GLY A 11 -18.39 89.69 -50.90
CA GLY A 11 -19.04 89.29 -49.64
C GLY A 11 -20.01 88.11 -49.75
N SER A 12 -20.47 87.76 -50.96
CA SER A 12 -21.28 86.56 -51.21
C SER A 12 -20.46 85.27 -51.26
N GLU A 13 -19.18 85.32 -51.64
CA GLU A 13 -18.29 84.14 -51.66
C GLU A 13 -17.78 83.81 -50.25
N GLN A 14 -17.59 84.82 -49.39
CA GLN A 14 -17.18 84.64 -47.99
C GLN A 14 -18.29 84.01 -47.12
N GLY A 15 -19.56 84.36 -47.38
CA GLY A 15 -20.71 83.78 -46.67
C GLY A 15 -20.92 82.29 -46.99
N VAL A 16 -20.78 81.90 -48.26
CA VAL A 16 -20.87 80.49 -48.68
C VAL A 16 -19.68 79.69 -48.14
N ALA A 17 -18.47 80.25 -48.19
CA ALA A 17 -17.28 79.60 -47.63
C ALA A 17 -17.42 79.34 -46.13
N LEU A 18 -17.97 80.28 -45.35
CA LEU A 18 -18.22 80.10 -43.92
C LEU A 18 -19.23 78.98 -43.65
N VAL A 19 -20.33 78.93 -44.40
CA VAL A 19 -21.36 77.89 -44.26
C VAL A 19 -20.81 76.52 -44.63
N VAL A 20 -20.07 76.40 -45.74
CA VAL A 20 -19.43 75.15 -46.15
C VAL A 20 -18.39 74.71 -45.11
N THR A 21 -17.59 75.64 -44.57
CA THR A 21 -16.59 75.33 -43.55
C THR A 21 -17.26 74.87 -42.24
N LEU A 22 -18.33 75.53 -41.79
CA LEU A 22 -19.09 75.12 -40.61
C LEU A 22 -19.72 73.74 -40.79
N LEU A 23 -20.30 73.47 -41.96
CA LEU A 23 -20.97 72.21 -42.26
C LEU A 23 -19.96 71.08 -42.39
N PHE A 24 -18.82 71.31 -43.04
CA PHE A 24 -17.73 70.35 -43.13
C PHE A 24 -17.10 70.08 -41.76
N THR A 25 -16.87 71.12 -40.96
CA THR A 25 -16.34 70.97 -39.59
C THR A 25 -17.33 70.22 -38.71
N GLY A 26 -18.64 70.46 -38.85
CA GLY A 26 -19.69 69.73 -38.14
C GLY A 26 -19.75 68.25 -38.52
N ILE A 27 -19.65 67.92 -39.82
CA ILE A 27 -19.58 66.54 -40.30
C ILE A 27 -18.32 65.85 -39.77
N VAL A 28 -17.16 66.49 -39.86
CA VAL A 28 -15.89 65.93 -39.37
C VAL A 28 -15.93 65.70 -37.86
N LEU A 29 -16.46 66.64 -37.07
CA LEU A 29 -16.67 66.46 -35.62
C LEU A 29 -17.61 65.29 -35.32
N MET A 30 -18.71 65.16 -36.07
CA MET A 30 -19.67 64.05 -35.89
C MET A 30 -19.02 62.70 -36.19
N ILE A 31 -18.20 62.61 -37.25
CA ILE A 31 -17.43 61.40 -37.59
C ILE A 31 -16.42 61.07 -36.49
N ILE A 32 -15.70 62.06 -35.94
CA ILE A 32 -14.73 61.85 -34.85
C ILE A 32 -15.43 61.38 -33.58
N VAL A 33 -16.59 61.95 -33.24
CA VAL A 33 -17.37 61.55 -32.05
C VAL A 33 -17.93 60.14 -32.23
N MET A 34 -18.47 59.81 -33.41
CA MET A 34 -18.96 58.46 -33.71
C MET A 34 -17.84 57.42 -33.65
N THR A 35 -16.71 57.69 -34.29
CA THR A 35 -15.56 56.77 -34.29
C THR A 35 -14.99 56.57 -32.88
N SER A 36 -14.86 57.65 -32.10
CA SER A 36 -14.44 57.59 -30.70
C SER A 36 -15.42 56.81 -29.82
N ALA A 37 -16.74 57.03 -30.00
CA ALA A 37 -17.77 56.30 -29.25
C ALA A 37 -17.77 54.81 -29.58
N THR A 38 -17.61 54.43 -30.85
CA THR A 38 -17.48 53.03 -31.25
C THR A 38 -16.21 52.37 -30.71
N LEU A 39 -15.08 53.08 -30.69
CA LEU A 39 -13.82 52.55 -30.14
C LEU A 39 -13.90 52.36 -28.63
N VAL A 40 -14.47 53.33 -27.90
CA VAL A 40 -14.65 53.24 -26.43
C VAL A 40 -15.64 52.14 -26.06
N THR A 41 -16.73 52.00 -26.83
CA THR A 41 -17.71 50.93 -26.61
C THR A 41 -17.10 49.55 -26.91
N GLY A 42 -16.34 49.44 -28.00
CA GLY A 42 -15.61 48.22 -28.37
C GLY A 42 -14.54 47.81 -27.34
N ALA A 43 -13.77 48.76 -26.82
CA ALA A 43 -12.78 48.52 -25.77
C ALA A 43 -13.43 48.10 -24.44
N ARG A 44 -14.58 48.69 -24.08
CA ARG A 44 -15.34 48.33 -22.88
C ARG A 44 -16.02 46.97 -23.01
N SER A 45 -16.56 46.63 -24.18
CA SER A 45 -17.13 45.30 -24.43
C SER A 45 -16.06 44.23 -24.44
N GLY A 46 -14.88 44.48 -25.02
CA GLY A 46 -13.74 43.56 -24.99
C GLY A 46 -13.29 43.24 -23.56
N GLY A 47 -13.06 44.27 -22.73
CA GLY A 47 -12.66 44.06 -21.33
C GLY A 47 -13.73 43.40 -20.46
N ALA A 48 -15.03 43.64 -20.76
CA ALA A 48 -16.12 42.95 -20.07
C ALA A 48 -16.19 41.46 -20.45
N GLU A 49 -16.04 41.13 -21.73
CA GLU A 49 -16.03 39.73 -22.20
C GLU A 49 -14.81 38.97 -21.70
N GLU A 50 -13.62 39.58 -21.68
CA GLU A 50 -12.41 38.98 -21.11
C GLU A 50 -12.58 38.69 -19.62
N ARG A 51 -13.15 39.63 -18.86
CA ARG A 51 -13.42 39.43 -17.43
C ARG A 51 -14.43 38.31 -17.20
N ARG A 52 -15.49 38.21 -18.02
CA ARG A 52 -16.48 37.13 -17.93
C ARG A 52 -15.85 35.77 -18.27
N ALA A 53 -15.05 35.71 -19.34
CA ALA A 53 -14.34 34.50 -19.73
C ALA A 53 -13.34 34.04 -18.65
N TYR A 54 -12.63 34.99 -18.01
CA TYR A 54 -11.72 34.69 -16.91
C TYR A 54 -12.45 34.15 -15.68
N LEU A 55 -13.56 34.78 -15.29
CA LEU A 55 -14.39 34.29 -14.17
C LEU A 55 -14.98 32.89 -14.46
N ALA A 56 -15.40 32.64 -15.70
CA ALA A 56 -15.89 31.32 -16.12
C ALA A 56 -14.77 30.26 -16.07
N LEU A 57 -13.54 30.61 -16.48
CA LEU A 57 -12.38 29.73 -16.38
C LEU A 57 -12.03 29.42 -14.93
N LEU A 58 -11.98 30.45 -14.07
CA LEU A 58 -11.68 30.29 -12.65
C LEU A 58 -12.72 29.40 -11.95
N ALA A 59 -14.00 29.49 -12.35
CA ALA A 59 -15.03 28.57 -11.89
C ALA A 59 -14.75 27.12 -12.34
N ALA A 60 -14.39 26.91 -13.61
CA ALA A 60 -14.04 25.59 -14.14
C ALA A 60 -12.81 24.99 -13.42
N GLU A 61 -11.76 25.76 -13.22
CA GLU A 61 -10.55 25.32 -12.49
C GLU A 61 -10.87 25.05 -11.02
N SER A 62 -11.68 25.88 -10.37
CA SER A 62 -12.13 25.66 -9.00
C SER A 62 -12.88 24.34 -8.87
N GLY A 63 -13.80 24.04 -9.78
CA GLY A 63 -14.52 22.77 -9.79
C GLY A 63 -13.57 21.58 -9.93
N LEU A 64 -12.61 21.68 -10.85
CA LEU A 64 -11.61 20.65 -11.12
C LEU A 64 -10.71 20.40 -9.90
N ASN A 65 -10.29 21.46 -9.20
CA ASN A 65 -9.52 21.36 -7.96
C ASN A 65 -10.29 20.66 -6.82
N THR A 66 -11.63 20.66 -6.83
CA THR A 66 -12.41 19.92 -5.83
C THR A 66 -12.46 18.41 -6.07
N VAL A 67 -12.15 17.94 -7.29
CA VAL A 67 -12.27 16.52 -7.68
C VAL A 67 -11.45 15.62 -6.75
N MET A 68 -10.19 15.98 -6.50
CA MET A 68 -9.31 15.21 -5.62
C MET A 68 -9.92 14.99 -4.25
N VAL A 69 -10.47 16.04 -3.64
CA VAL A 69 -11.09 15.97 -2.32
C VAL A 69 -12.37 15.14 -2.35
N ARG A 70 -13.22 15.28 -3.38
CA ARG A 70 -14.47 14.51 -3.50
C ARG A 70 -14.21 13.03 -3.71
N VAL A 71 -13.31 12.70 -4.63
CA VAL A 71 -12.94 11.33 -4.94
C VAL A 71 -12.29 10.68 -3.73
N ASN A 72 -11.35 11.36 -3.04
CA ASN A 72 -10.75 10.83 -1.82
C ASN A 72 -11.78 10.64 -0.71
N ARG A 73 -12.68 11.60 -0.48
CA ARG A 73 -13.79 11.44 0.48
C ARG A 73 -14.66 10.24 0.11
N ARG A 74 -15.03 10.09 -1.17
CA ARG A 74 -15.85 8.97 -1.62
C ARG A 74 -15.11 7.64 -1.50
N LEU A 75 -13.80 7.59 -1.78
CA LEU A 75 -12.99 6.40 -1.55
C LEU A 75 -12.99 5.98 -0.07
N THR A 76 -13.10 6.94 0.86
CA THR A 76 -13.23 6.66 2.30
C THR A 76 -14.63 6.17 2.70
N THR A 77 -15.70 6.70 2.10
CA THR A 77 -17.09 6.37 2.49
C THR A 77 -17.73 5.25 1.67
N THR A 78 -17.25 5.04 0.44
CA THR A 78 -17.73 4.04 -0.52
C THR A 78 -16.54 3.60 -1.37
N PRO A 79 -15.70 2.66 -0.90
CA PRO A 79 -14.53 2.20 -1.64
C PRO A 79 -14.88 1.65 -3.02
N TYR A 80 -14.07 1.95 -4.05
CA TYR A 80 -14.23 1.34 -5.36
C TYR A 80 -13.61 -0.07 -5.37
N THR A 81 -14.43 -1.08 -5.62
CA THR A 81 -14.02 -2.51 -5.69
C THR A 81 -14.20 -3.10 -7.09
N GLY A 82 -14.57 -2.27 -8.07
CA GLY A 82 -14.82 -2.69 -9.43
C GLY A 82 -13.57 -3.07 -10.19
N SER A 83 -13.76 -3.80 -11.29
CA SER A 83 -12.68 -4.19 -12.21
C SER A 83 -12.98 -3.85 -13.66
N THR A 84 -14.13 -3.24 -13.92
CA THR A 84 -14.58 -2.86 -15.26
C THR A 84 -14.86 -1.36 -15.35
N GLN A 85 -14.84 -0.84 -16.58
CA GLN A 85 -15.23 0.54 -16.88
C GLN A 85 -16.67 0.85 -16.42
N THR A 86 -17.59 -0.12 -16.52
CA THR A 86 -18.98 0.02 -16.07
C THR A 86 -19.09 0.15 -14.55
N ASP A 87 -18.28 -0.61 -13.81
CA ASP A 87 -18.22 -0.46 -12.36
C ASP A 87 -17.73 0.94 -11.99
N LEU A 88 -16.69 1.43 -12.68
CA LEU A 88 -16.13 2.76 -12.44
C LEU A 88 -17.17 3.85 -12.76
N GLN A 89 -17.91 3.73 -13.87
CA GLN A 89 -18.99 4.65 -14.24
C GLN A 89 -20.05 4.74 -13.13
N THR A 90 -20.48 3.59 -12.62
CA THR A 90 -21.50 3.51 -11.57
C THR A 90 -21.00 4.15 -10.28
N TRP A 91 -19.74 3.88 -9.94
CA TRP A 91 -19.10 4.45 -8.76
C TRP A 91 -18.93 5.97 -8.84
N LEU A 92 -18.42 6.47 -9.96
CA LEU A 92 -18.24 7.91 -10.24
C LEU A 92 -19.59 8.64 -10.28
N GLY A 93 -20.66 7.99 -10.76
CA GLY A 93 -22.00 8.57 -10.86
C GLY A 93 -22.54 9.11 -9.54
N GLY A 94 -22.14 8.55 -8.40
CA GLY A 94 -22.56 9.05 -7.10
C GLY A 94 -21.78 10.27 -6.60
N LEU A 95 -20.65 10.66 -7.22
CA LEU A 95 -19.96 11.92 -6.90
C LEU A 95 -20.80 13.16 -7.24
N ASN A 96 -21.79 12.99 -8.12
CA ASN A 96 -22.74 14.05 -8.46
C ASN A 96 -23.68 14.42 -7.31
N GLY A 97 -23.79 13.57 -6.28
CA GLY A 97 -24.55 13.84 -5.06
C GLY A 97 -23.74 14.49 -3.93
N ASP A 98 -22.41 14.57 -4.06
CA ASP A 98 -21.54 15.14 -3.04
C ASP A 98 -21.50 16.68 -3.17
N PRO A 99 -21.82 17.44 -2.11
CA PRO A 99 -21.93 18.90 -2.18
C PRO A 99 -20.61 19.56 -2.58
N GLU A 100 -20.70 20.48 -3.53
CA GLU A 100 -19.57 21.26 -4.05
C GLU A 100 -19.18 22.36 -3.04
N ALA A 101 -18.00 22.23 -2.41
CA ALA A 101 -17.38 23.32 -1.65
C ALA A 101 -16.57 24.25 -2.56
N ALA A 102 -17.06 24.56 -3.76
CA ALA A 102 -16.39 25.49 -4.66
C ALA A 102 -16.84 26.92 -4.37
N LEU A 103 -15.89 27.86 -4.39
CA LEU A 103 -16.15 29.30 -4.30
C LEU A 103 -16.98 29.80 -5.50
N PHE A 104 -16.99 29.05 -6.60
CA PHE A 104 -17.75 29.32 -7.82
C PHE A 104 -18.40 28.02 -8.32
N PRO A 105 -19.71 28.02 -8.63
CA PRO A 105 -20.40 26.81 -9.05
C PRO A 105 -19.89 26.32 -10.41
N ALA A 106 -19.57 25.03 -10.51
CA ALA A 106 -19.15 24.39 -11.74
C ALA A 106 -19.88 23.05 -11.92
N THR A 107 -20.22 22.70 -13.15
CA THR A 107 -20.79 21.38 -13.44
C THR A 107 -19.66 20.41 -13.74
N LEU A 108 -19.57 19.33 -12.98
CA LEU A 108 -18.61 18.25 -13.21
C LEU A 108 -19.26 17.13 -14.02
N THR A 109 -18.54 16.61 -15.00
CA THR A 109 -18.91 15.39 -15.72
C THR A 109 -17.74 14.43 -15.68
N PHE A 110 -18.00 13.18 -15.32
CA PHE A 110 -17.00 12.13 -15.18
C PHE A 110 -17.16 11.12 -16.32
N THR A 111 -16.08 10.85 -17.05
CA THR A 111 -16.06 9.92 -18.17
C THR A 111 -14.96 8.87 -17.95
N PRO A 112 -15.29 7.63 -17.58
CA PRO A 112 -14.33 6.56 -17.40
C PRO A 112 -13.76 6.12 -18.75
N ASN A 113 -12.44 5.96 -18.81
CA ASN A 113 -11.70 5.49 -19.98
C ASN A 113 -11.29 4.01 -19.83
N SER A 114 -11.09 3.53 -18.60
CA SER A 114 -10.80 2.14 -18.24
C SER A 114 -11.43 1.79 -16.87
N ALA A 115 -11.02 0.67 -16.26
CA ALA A 115 -11.42 0.30 -14.90
C ALA A 115 -10.81 1.22 -13.82
N ASP A 116 -9.75 1.94 -14.14
CA ASP A 116 -8.94 2.73 -13.20
C ASP A 116 -8.65 4.15 -13.69
N THR A 117 -8.96 4.51 -14.93
CA THR A 117 -8.73 5.86 -15.47
C THR A 117 -10.04 6.52 -15.88
N PHE A 118 -10.13 7.84 -15.68
CA PHE A 118 -11.28 8.64 -16.08
C PHE A 118 -10.89 10.09 -16.36
N THR A 119 -11.63 10.75 -17.24
CA THR A 119 -11.54 12.18 -17.53
C THR A 119 -12.62 12.93 -16.76
N VAL A 120 -12.26 14.07 -16.18
CA VAL A 120 -13.24 15.00 -15.62
C VAL A 120 -13.32 16.22 -16.52
N GLU A 121 -14.55 16.56 -16.93
CA GLU A 121 -14.89 17.84 -17.51
C GLU A 121 -15.49 18.73 -16.41
N SER A 122 -14.88 19.90 -16.16
CA SER A 122 -15.45 20.94 -15.31
C SER A 122 -15.90 22.12 -16.17
N ARG A 123 -17.20 22.40 -16.14
CA ARG A 123 -17.83 23.50 -16.88
C ARG A 123 -18.15 24.65 -15.93
N GLY A 124 -17.38 25.73 -16.04
CA GLY A 124 -17.61 26.97 -15.31
C GLY A 124 -18.42 27.96 -16.15
N SER A 125 -19.32 28.70 -15.50
CA SER A 125 -20.13 29.74 -16.15
C SER A 125 -20.15 31.03 -15.34
N ALA A 126 -20.01 32.17 -16.02
CA ALA A 126 -20.05 33.48 -15.40
C ALA A 126 -20.66 34.51 -16.36
N ALA A 127 -21.82 35.07 -16.00
CA ALA A 127 -22.50 36.15 -16.73
C ALA A 127 -22.61 35.91 -18.25
N GLY A 128 -22.97 34.69 -18.66
CA GLY A 128 -23.16 34.28 -20.05
C GLY A 128 -21.93 33.69 -20.74
N ALA A 129 -20.72 33.86 -20.18
CA ALA A 129 -19.52 33.17 -20.65
C ALA A 129 -19.44 31.76 -20.07
N VAL A 130 -18.98 30.80 -20.87
CA VAL A 130 -18.75 29.41 -20.47
C VAL A 130 -17.32 29.03 -20.83
N LYS A 131 -16.63 28.39 -19.88
CA LYS A 131 -15.31 27.79 -20.11
C LYS A 131 -15.28 26.39 -19.55
N ILE A 132 -14.49 25.54 -20.19
CA ILE A 132 -14.39 24.14 -19.83
C ILE A 132 -12.94 23.82 -19.54
N ALA A 133 -12.68 23.22 -18.38
CA ALA A 133 -11.38 22.64 -18.04
C ALA A 133 -11.52 21.12 -18.03
N LEU A 134 -10.56 20.42 -18.62
CA LEU A 134 -10.49 18.95 -18.58
C LEU A 134 -9.17 18.50 -17.98
N GLN A 135 -9.23 17.38 -17.26
CA GLN A 135 -8.07 16.70 -16.68
C GLN A 135 -8.34 15.21 -16.66
N ASP A 136 -7.31 14.41 -16.95
CA ASP A 136 -7.41 12.96 -16.83
C ASP A 136 -6.84 12.51 -15.47
N PHE A 137 -7.52 11.55 -14.84
CA PHE A 137 -7.16 11.02 -13.54
C PHE A 137 -7.03 9.50 -13.59
N THR A 138 -6.21 8.98 -12.68
CA THR A 138 -5.99 7.54 -12.50
C THR A 138 -6.14 7.17 -11.03
N LEU A 139 -6.97 6.17 -10.74
CA LEU A 139 -7.06 5.48 -9.47
C LEU A 139 -5.92 4.47 -9.38
N LYS A 140 -4.97 4.70 -8.48
CA LYS A 140 -3.88 3.75 -8.24
C LYS A 140 -4.17 2.96 -6.96
N PRO A 141 -4.07 1.61 -7.00
CA PRO A 141 -4.07 0.83 -5.78
C PRO A 141 -2.88 1.21 -4.92
N VAL A 142 -3.18 1.41 -3.66
CA VAL A 142 -2.19 1.53 -2.62
C VAL A 142 -1.64 0.15 -2.30
N TYR A 143 -0.34 0.03 -2.17
CA TYR A 143 0.31 -1.17 -1.66
C TYR A 143 1.07 -0.82 -0.40
N LEU A 144 1.05 -1.71 0.59
CA LEU A 144 1.99 -1.63 1.70
C LEU A 144 3.38 -2.02 1.20
N SER A 145 4.40 -1.64 1.96
CA SER A 145 5.76 -2.14 1.74
C SER A 145 5.75 -3.67 1.67
N THR A 146 6.52 -4.23 0.76
CA THR A 146 6.65 -5.68 0.58
C THR A 146 7.44 -6.35 1.71
N GLY A 147 8.15 -5.57 2.53
CA GLY A 147 8.91 -6.07 3.67
C GLY A 147 8.00 -6.50 4.82
N MET A 148 7.97 -7.80 5.12
CA MET A 148 7.27 -8.35 6.28
C MET A 148 8.24 -8.59 7.42
N ARG A 149 8.29 -7.63 8.34
CA ARG A 149 9.14 -7.68 9.53
C ARG A 149 8.49 -8.36 10.72
N LEU A 150 7.45 -9.16 10.47
CA LEU A 150 6.84 -9.98 11.51
C LEU A 150 7.89 -10.90 12.12
N ARG A 151 7.85 -11.03 13.44
CA ARG A 151 8.81 -11.85 14.20
C ARG A 151 8.18 -13.08 14.85
N ALA A 152 6.86 -13.13 14.86
CA ALA A 152 6.12 -14.30 15.31
C ALA A 152 4.75 -14.38 14.63
N ALA A 153 4.12 -15.55 14.71
CA ALA A 153 2.73 -15.72 14.30
C ALA A 153 1.78 -14.85 15.16
N LEU A 154 2.08 -14.72 16.46
CA LEU A 154 1.49 -13.73 17.35
C LEU A 154 2.60 -12.84 17.94
N THR A 155 2.59 -11.57 17.58
CA THR A 155 3.51 -10.57 18.13
C THR A 155 2.75 -9.60 19.03
N SER A 156 3.29 -9.25 20.20
CA SER A 156 2.60 -8.37 21.17
C SER A 156 3.57 -7.41 21.85
N LEU A 157 3.25 -6.14 22.02
CA LEU A 157 3.98 -5.33 23.02
C LEU A 157 3.52 -5.66 24.45
N PRO A 158 2.20 -5.78 24.74
CA PRO A 158 1.74 -6.24 26.04
C PRO A 158 2.20 -7.66 26.35
N ARG A 159 2.16 -8.04 27.63
CA ARG A 159 2.39 -9.44 28.03
C ARG A 159 1.33 -10.33 27.36
N ILE A 160 1.69 -11.55 26.97
CA ILE A 160 0.75 -12.52 26.40
C ILE A 160 0.30 -13.47 27.50
N ASN A 161 -1.00 -13.74 27.58
CA ASN A 161 -1.58 -14.69 28.53
C ASN A 161 -2.40 -15.75 27.79
N ALA A 162 -1.77 -16.89 27.51
CA ALA A 162 -2.33 -18.02 26.78
C ALA A 162 -3.01 -19.01 27.73
N ASN A 163 -4.18 -18.63 28.25
CA ASN A 163 -4.97 -19.42 29.22
C ASN A 163 -6.07 -20.30 28.60
N GLY A 164 -6.36 -20.10 27.31
CA GLY A 164 -7.35 -20.85 26.54
C GLY A 164 -6.81 -22.11 25.86
N ASN A 165 -7.59 -22.68 24.95
CA ASN A 165 -7.21 -23.84 24.13
C ASN A 165 -6.64 -23.39 22.77
N ALA A 166 -5.85 -22.32 22.78
CA ALA A 166 -5.30 -21.76 21.56
C ALA A 166 -4.24 -22.68 20.96
N THR A 167 -4.17 -22.69 19.63
CA THR A 167 -3.15 -23.42 18.87
C THR A 167 -2.49 -22.44 17.92
N ILE A 168 -1.17 -22.34 17.97
CA ILE A 168 -0.38 -21.50 17.08
C ILE A 168 0.67 -22.42 16.46
N THR A 169 0.55 -22.61 15.15
CA THR A 169 1.45 -23.48 14.39
C THR A 169 1.92 -22.72 13.16
N GLY A 170 3.16 -22.92 12.72
CA GLY A 170 3.58 -22.26 11.49
C GLY A 170 4.84 -22.73 10.81
N GLN A 171 5.06 -22.12 9.64
CA GLN A 171 6.26 -22.25 8.81
C GLN A 171 6.89 -20.87 8.61
N SER A 172 8.15 -20.73 9.05
CA SER A 172 8.80 -19.43 9.24
C SER A 172 9.40 -18.82 7.98
N ASN A 173 10.26 -19.56 7.27
CA ASN A 173 11.18 -18.97 6.29
C ASN A 173 11.00 -19.55 4.87
N ARG A 174 10.30 -20.69 4.79
CA ARG A 174 10.08 -21.45 3.57
C ARG A 174 8.69 -22.06 3.56
N GLY A 175 8.16 -22.26 2.36
CA GLY A 175 6.90 -22.96 2.16
C GLY A 175 6.55 -23.06 0.68
N GLN A 176 5.59 -23.92 0.39
CA GLN A 176 5.08 -24.08 -0.96
C GLN A 176 4.31 -22.83 -1.38
N ILE A 177 4.79 -22.14 -2.42
CA ILE A 177 4.14 -20.95 -2.98
C ILE A 177 3.18 -21.30 -4.12
N THR A 178 3.50 -22.35 -4.88
CA THR A 178 2.70 -22.76 -6.03
C THR A 178 3.00 -24.21 -6.41
N THR A 179 2.43 -24.66 -7.53
CA THR A 179 2.72 -25.96 -8.14
C THR A 179 3.05 -25.77 -9.61
N LEU A 180 3.82 -26.70 -10.17
CA LEU A 180 4.03 -26.78 -11.62
C LEU A 180 2.71 -27.11 -12.32
N ALA A 181 2.46 -26.46 -13.45
CA ALA A 181 1.30 -26.69 -14.30
C ALA A 181 1.69 -27.37 -15.63
N GLY A 182 0.69 -27.76 -16.43
CA GLY A 182 0.90 -28.34 -17.76
C GLY A 182 1.56 -29.71 -17.72
N THR A 183 2.69 -29.87 -18.41
CA THR A 183 3.47 -31.12 -18.45
C THR A 183 4.53 -31.20 -17.34
N GLY A 184 4.69 -30.16 -16.53
CA GLY A 184 5.80 -30.02 -15.58
C GLY A 184 7.03 -29.38 -16.21
N VAL A 185 8.22 -29.77 -15.76
CA VAL A 185 9.50 -29.26 -16.26
C VAL A 185 10.49 -30.41 -16.47
N SER A 186 11.21 -30.34 -17.58
CA SER A 186 12.38 -31.17 -17.85
C SER A 186 13.53 -30.28 -18.31
N ALA A 187 14.69 -30.41 -17.68
CA ALA A 187 15.90 -29.71 -18.07
C ALA A 187 17.11 -30.64 -17.95
N ALA A 188 18.01 -30.58 -18.94
CA ALA A 188 19.19 -31.42 -18.99
C ALA A 188 20.24 -31.02 -17.94
N LEU A 189 21.11 -31.98 -17.61
CA LEU A 189 22.34 -31.71 -16.87
C LEU A 189 23.12 -30.56 -17.53
N GLY A 190 23.62 -29.62 -16.73
CA GLY A 190 24.38 -28.47 -17.22
C GLY A 190 23.55 -27.31 -17.73
N SER A 191 22.21 -27.41 -17.75
CA SER A 191 21.37 -26.25 -18.05
C SER A 191 21.50 -25.19 -16.96
N SER A 192 21.72 -23.94 -17.35
CA SER A 192 21.76 -22.78 -16.43
C SER A 192 20.42 -22.04 -16.38
N ALA A 193 19.63 -22.09 -17.44
CA ALA A 193 18.34 -21.41 -17.54
C ALA A 193 17.23 -22.42 -17.84
N VAL A 194 16.08 -22.23 -17.21
CA VAL A 194 14.89 -23.08 -17.33
C VAL A 194 13.65 -22.19 -17.35
N THR A 195 12.68 -22.52 -18.19
CA THR A 195 11.36 -21.89 -18.17
C THR A 195 10.35 -22.88 -17.62
N VAL A 196 9.54 -22.45 -16.66
CA VAL A 196 8.49 -23.28 -16.06
C VAL A 196 7.15 -22.58 -16.11
N THR A 197 6.09 -23.35 -16.21
CA THR A 197 4.71 -22.85 -16.04
C THR A 197 4.20 -23.31 -14.68
N VAL A 198 3.65 -22.38 -13.90
CA VAL A 198 3.08 -22.63 -12.57
C VAL A 198 1.56 -22.42 -12.57
N THR A 199 0.88 -22.90 -11.54
CA THR A 199 -0.58 -22.70 -11.41
C THR A 199 -0.92 -21.24 -11.07
N ASP A 200 -0.13 -20.63 -10.18
CA ASP A 200 -0.23 -19.23 -9.77
C ASP A 200 1.17 -18.66 -9.52
N ALA A 201 1.45 -17.46 -10.04
CA ALA A 201 2.71 -16.74 -9.85
C ALA A 201 2.56 -15.47 -9.01
N SER A 202 1.37 -15.21 -8.45
CA SER A 202 1.00 -13.95 -7.81
C SER A 202 1.85 -13.55 -6.59
N GLY A 203 2.52 -14.51 -5.94
CA GLY A 203 3.42 -14.26 -4.82
C GLY A 203 4.92 -14.31 -5.17
N LEU A 204 5.27 -14.26 -6.46
CA LEU A 204 6.66 -14.30 -6.93
C LEU A 204 7.04 -13.02 -7.66
N THR A 205 8.24 -12.52 -7.40
CA THR A 205 8.87 -11.40 -8.10
C THR A 205 10.21 -11.81 -8.70
N ARG A 206 10.69 -11.02 -9.66
CA ARG A 206 12.09 -11.09 -10.09
C ARG A 206 13.02 -10.91 -8.89
N GLY A 207 14.08 -11.71 -8.80
CA GLY A 207 15.03 -11.74 -7.69
C GLY A 207 14.68 -12.74 -6.58
N ASP A 208 13.47 -13.32 -6.60
CA ASP A 208 13.11 -14.38 -5.65
C ASP A 208 13.87 -15.67 -5.91
N TYR A 209 13.95 -16.51 -4.87
CA TYR A 209 14.58 -17.82 -4.96
C TYR A 209 13.54 -18.90 -4.71
N VAL A 210 13.48 -19.88 -5.61
CA VAL A 210 12.55 -21.00 -5.52
C VAL A 210 13.29 -22.33 -5.53
N GLN A 211 12.67 -23.36 -4.96
CA GLN A 211 13.21 -24.72 -4.97
C GLN A 211 12.22 -25.71 -5.59
N ILE A 212 12.72 -26.50 -6.56
CA ILE A 212 11.94 -27.45 -7.36
C ILE A 212 12.70 -28.80 -7.44
N PRO A 213 12.08 -29.94 -7.08
CA PRO A 213 10.83 -30.03 -6.32
C PRO A 213 10.94 -29.39 -4.93
N ALA A 214 9.80 -29.14 -4.27
CA ALA A 214 9.74 -28.72 -2.88
C ALA A 214 10.52 -29.65 -1.92
N GLY A 215 10.93 -29.13 -0.75
CA GLY A 215 11.75 -29.84 0.24
C GLY A 215 13.27 -29.68 0.08
N THR A 216 14.06 -30.24 0.99
CA THR A 216 15.51 -29.95 1.14
C THR A 216 16.39 -30.45 -0.01
N ALA A 217 15.93 -31.45 -0.78
CA ALA A 217 16.69 -32.07 -1.87
C ALA A 217 16.47 -31.45 -3.25
N GLY A 218 15.53 -30.51 -3.39
CA GLY A 218 15.23 -29.87 -4.68
C GLY A 218 16.36 -28.97 -5.19
N GLN A 219 16.39 -28.73 -6.50
CA GLN A 219 17.28 -27.75 -7.08
C GLN A 219 16.76 -26.33 -6.80
N ARG A 220 17.68 -25.41 -6.49
CA ARG A 220 17.38 -24.00 -6.30
C ARG A 220 17.53 -23.20 -7.58
N PHE A 221 16.66 -22.22 -7.74
CA PHE A 221 16.63 -21.32 -8.86
C PHE A 221 16.39 -19.89 -8.38
N ARG A 222 17.01 -18.92 -9.07
CA ARG A 222 16.62 -17.51 -9.01
C ARG A 222 15.58 -17.22 -10.07
N VAL A 223 14.54 -16.46 -9.73
CA VAL A 223 13.51 -15.98 -10.64
C VAL A 223 14.04 -14.76 -11.38
N ASP A 224 14.30 -14.89 -12.68
CA ASP A 224 14.76 -13.77 -13.52
C ASP A 224 13.61 -13.02 -14.18
N GLY A 225 12.44 -13.65 -14.34
CA GLY A 225 11.27 -13.02 -14.93
C GLY A 225 9.97 -13.76 -14.61
N VAL A 226 8.88 -13.00 -14.49
CA VAL A 226 7.51 -13.48 -14.27
C VAL A 226 6.62 -12.89 -15.35
N SER A 227 5.95 -13.74 -16.14
CA SER A 227 5.02 -13.32 -17.20
C SER A 227 3.76 -14.19 -17.15
N GLY A 228 2.69 -13.65 -16.57
CA GLY A 228 1.49 -14.43 -16.26
C GLY A 228 1.85 -15.59 -15.34
N THR A 229 1.61 -16.82 -15.79
CA THR A 229 1.94 -18.05 -15.06
C THR A 229 3.30 -18.66 -15.45
N GLN A 230 4.05 -18.00 -16.34
CA GLN A 230 5.36 -18.47 -16.78
C GLN A 230 6.48 -17.80 -15.97
N LEU A 231 7.41 -18.61 -15.46
CA LEU A 231 8.61 -18.16 -14.76
C LEU A 231 9.84 -18.46 -15.61
N SER A 232 10.72 -17.46 -15.75
CA SER A 232 12.08 -17.64 -16.27
C SER A 232 13.03 -17.78 -15.10
N LEU A 233 13.71 -18.90 -15.01
CA LEU A 233 14.51 -19.32 -13.86
C LEU A 233 15.97 -19.53 -14.26
N THR A 234 16.90 -19.11 -13.40
CA THR A 234 18.33 -19.46 -13.49
C THR A 234 18.71 -20.37 -12.34
N SER A 235 19.38 -21.48 -12.64
CA SER A 235 19.87 -22.43 -11.64
C SER A 235 20.98 -21.80 -10.80
N VAL A 236 20.91 -21.95 -9.47
CA VAL A 236 21.88 -21.42 -8.51
C VAL A 236 22.34 -22.53 -7.55
N PRO A 237 23.61 -22.54 -7.09
CA PRO A 237 24.68 -21.55 -7.32
C PRO A 237 25.41 -21.70 -8.67
N GLY A 238 24.99 -22.64 -9.52
CA GLY A 238 25.57 -22.88 -10.84
C GLY A 238 24.63 -23.71 -11.70
N PRO A 239 25.08 -24.18 -12.87
CA PRO A 239 24.28 -25.03 -13.74
C PRO A 239 23.81 -26.31 -13.02
N LEU A 240 22.72 -26.90 -13.51
CA LEU A 240 22.17 -28.15 -12.99
C LEU A 240 23.24 -29.24 -12.87
N ALA A 241 23.46 -29.73 -11.64
CA ALA A 241 24.37 -30.85 -11.36
C ALA A 241 23.73 -32.22 -11.63
N THR A 242 22.40 -32.26 -11.76
CA THR A 242 21.60 -33.41 -12.16
C THR A 242 20.47 -32.93 -13.07
N ALA A 243 20.01 -33.78 -13.99
CA ALA A 243 18.85 -33.42 -14.83
C ALA A 243 17.62 -33.16 -13.93
N LEU A 244 16.93 -32.04 -14.17
CA LEU A 244 15.69 -31.73 -13.49
C LEU A 244 14.56 -32.41 -14.25
N VAL A 245 13.83 -33.29 -13.57
CA VAL A 245 12.57 -33.85 -14.09
C VAL A 245 11.54 -33.75 -12.97
N ALA A 246 10.55 -32.88 -13.16
CA ALA A 246 9.45 -32.71 -12.21
C ALA A 246 8.13 -32.66 -12.98
N THR A 247 7.15 -33.46 -12.54
CA THR A 247 5.85 -33.56 -13.21
C THR A 247 4.96 -32.38 -12.86
N ALA A 248 3.83 -32.26 -13.56
CA ALA A 248 2.74 -31.38 -13.13
C ALA A 248 2.35 -31.65 -11.67
N ALA A 249 1.79 -30.63 -11.01
CA ALA A 249 1.44 -30.61 -9.59
C ALA A 249 2.63 -30.73 -8.61
N THR A 250 3.88 -30.85 -9.09
CA THR A 250 5.06 -30.80 -8.23
C THR A 250 5.10 -29.44 -7.52
N GLY A 251 5.30 -29.46 -6.20
CA GLY A 251 5.38 -28.25 -5.40
C GLY A 251 6.61 -27.39 -5.74
N VAL A 252 6.41 -26.09 -5.74
CA VAL A 252 7.47 -25.07 -5.86
C VAL A 252 7.51 -24.34 -4.51
N ASP A 253 8.64 -24.42 -3.83
CA ASP A 253 8.84 -23.69 -2.56
C ASP A 253 9.48 -22.34 -2.83
N LEU A 254 8.99 -21.30 -2.14
CA LEU A 254 9.66 -20.00 -2.06
C LEU A 254 10.65 -20.01 -0.88
N ILE A 255 11.85 -19.51 -1.13
CA ILE A 255 12.86 -19.19 -0.11
C ILE A 255 12.81 -17.67 0.09
N LEU A 256 12.21 -17.22 1.19
CA LEU A 256 11.89 -15.79 1.40
C LEU A 256 13.14 -14.91 1.42
N ASN A 257 14.17 -15.38 2.14
CA ASN A 257 15.39 -14.65 2.38
C ASN A 257 16.60 -15.49 1.98
N ALA A 258 16.98 -15.45 0.71
CA ALA A 258 18.15 -16.17 0.22
C ALA A 258 19.34 -15.23 0.04
N ALA A 259 20.55 -15.75 0.23
CA ALA A 259 21.78 -15.11 -0.17
C ALA A 259 21.74 -14.83 -1.69
N ALA A 260 21.75 -13.56 -2.07
CA ALA A 260 21.63 -13.14 -3.46
C ALA A 260 22.97 -13.08 -4.22
N GLN A 261 24.04 -13.51 -3.57
CA GLN A 261 25.37 -13.65 -4.15
C GLN A 261 26.15 -14.74 -3.41
N THR A 262 27.12 -15.34 -4.09
CA THR A 262 28.11 -16.21 -3.45
C THR A 262 29.21 -15.38 -2.80
N THR A 263 29.41 -15.58 -1.49
CA THR A 263 30.52 -15.02 -0.71
C THR A 263 31.54 -16.11 -0.45
N THR A 264 32.71 -16.01 -1.06
CA THR A 264 33.77 -17.04 -0.99
C THR A 264 34.72 -16.89 0.20
N SER A 265 34.65 -15.77 0.90
CA SER A 265 35.43 -15.51 2.12
C SER A 265 34.58 -14.69 3.07
N VAL A 266 33.98 -15.35 4.04
CA VAL A 266 33.18 -14.68 5.08
C VAL A 266 34.11 -13.98 6.07
N THR A 267 33.76 -12.76 6.44
CA THR A 267 34.43 -11.97 7.48
C THR A 267 33.46 -11.65 8.61
N ASP A 268 33.98 -11.08 9.68
CA ASP A 268 33.19 -10.62 10.81
C ASP A 268 33.56 -9.16 11.15
N PRO A 269 32.70 -8.16 10.86
CA PRO A 269 31.39 -8.28 10.22
C PRO A 269 31.49 -8.55 8.69
N LEU A 270 30.39 -9.01 8.09
CA LEU A 270 30.23 -9.19 6.64
C LEU A 270 28.98 -8.47 6.12
N THR A 271 29.07 -7.81 4.98
CA THR A 271 27.88 -7.39 4.21
C THR A 271 27.47 -8.48 3.21
N GLN A 272 26.36 -9.16 3.47
CA GLN A 272 25.79 -10.19 2.62
C GLN A 272 24.59 -9.63 1.84
N ARG A 273 24.61 -9.74 0.50
CA ARG A 273 23.42 -9.42 -0.31
C ARG A 273 22.35 -10.48 -0.15
N VAL A 274 21.09 -10.05 -0.04
CA VAL A 274 19.94 -10.93 0.20
C VAL A 274 18.78 -10.61 -0.74
N SER A 275 17.90 -11.59 -0.99
CA SER A 275 16.74 -11.41 -1.87
C SER A 275 15.78 -10.33 -1.39
N ASN A 276 15.60 -10.18 -0.07
CA ASN A 276 14.74 -9.17 0.52
C ASN A 276 15.29 -8.70 1.87
N ALA A 277 16.05 -7.61 1.90
CA ALA A 277 16.57 -7.11 3.17
C ALA A 277 15.51 -6.39 4.01
N ALA A 278 14.39 -5.98 3.40
CA ALA A 278 13.31 -5.27 4.08
C ALA A 278 12.59 -6.13 5.12
N ASP A 279 12.70 -7.46 5.03
CA ASP A 279 12.15 -8.41 6.01
C ASP A 279 12.91 -8.41 7.34
N PHE A 280 14.15 -7.89 7.38
CA PHE A 280 15.00 -7.93 8.56
C PHE A 280 14.92 -6.65 9.38
N MET A 281 15.37 -6.74 10.63
CA MET A 281 15.59 -5.60 11.52
C MET A 281 16.98 -5.61 12.15
N PRO A 282 17.62 -4.44 12.36
CA PRO A 282 18.82 -4.35 13.16
C PRO A 282 18.61 -4.92 14.58
N GLY A 283 19.58 -5.69 15.06
CA GLY A 283 19.58 -6.46 16.29
C GLY A 283 18.95 -7.86 16.17
N GLU A 284 18.33 -8.21 15.05
CA GLU A 284 17.74 -9.54 14.84
C GLU A 284 18.82 -10.61 14.70
N VAL A 285 18.60 -11.79 15.31
CA VAL A 285 19.47 -12.95 15.14
C VAL A 285 18.96 -13.77 13.96
N VAL A 286 19.87 -14.13 13.05
CA VAL A 286 19.59 -14.93 11.86
C VAL A 286 20.52 -16.14 11.83
N THR A 287 20.09 -17.20 11.17
CA THR A 287 20.90 -18.40 10.95
C THR A 287 21.25 -18.52 9.47
N VAL A 288 22.54 -18.64 9.16
CA VAL A 288 23.06 -18.78 7.79
C VAL A 288 24.01 -19.96 7.74
N GLY A 289 23.67 -20.98 6.96
CA GLY A 289 24.50 -22.19 6.84
C GLY A 289 24.75 -22.91 8.17
N GLY A 290 23.83 -22.78 9.14
CA GLY A 290 23.94 -23.37 10.48
C GLY A 290 24.67 -22.49 11.51
N PHE A 291 25.21 -21.34 11.13
CA PHE A 291 25.85 -20.38 12.03
C PHE A 291 24.92 -19.22 12.36
N LYS A 292 24.99 -18.69 13.58
CA LYS A 292 24.18 -17.55 14.03
C LYS A 292 24.93 -16.23 13.84
N ALA A 293 24.24 -15.24 13.31
CA ALA A 293 24.72 -13.87 13.20
C ALA A 293 23.65 -12.88 13.65
N THR A 294 24.07 -11.75 14.19
CA THR A 294 23.23 -10.60 14.49
C THR A 294 23.25 -9.64 13.31
N VAL A 295 22.09 -9.20 12.85
CA VAL A 295 21.96 -8.15 11.83
C VAL A 295 22.31 -6.81 12.50
N THR A 296 23.43 -6.18 12.17
CA THR A 296 23.83 -4.91 12.80
C THR A 296 23.37 -3.69 12.00
N ALA A 297 23.22 -3.83 10.70
CA ALA A 297 22.70 -2.79 9.82
C ALA A 297 22.06 -3.40 8.57
N ILE A 298 21.16 -2.63 7.96
CA ILE A 298 20.59 -2.93 6.64
C ILE A 298 21.17 -1.87 5.70
N SER A 299 22.04 -2.28 4.78
CA SER A 299 22.59 -1.38 3.78
C SER A 299 21.59 -1.24 2.64
N SER A 300 20.75 -0.23 2.72
CA SER A 300 19.94 0.20 1.58
C SER A 300 20.81 1.08 0.68
N SER A 301 21.32 0.53 -0.43
CA SER A 301 21.50 1.38 -1.61
C SER A 301 20.09 1.56 -2.18
N GLY A 302 19.35 2.49 -1.57
CA GLY A 302 17.89 2.57 -1.61
C GLY A 302 17.25 2.17 -2.93
N GLY A 303 16.39 1.15 -2.87
CA GLY A 303 15.34 0.90 -3.85
C GLY A 303 15.74 1.16 -5.30
N SER A 304 16.89 0.63 -5.73
CA SER A 304 17.32 0.83 -7.10
C SER A 304 16.28 0.18 -8.03
N PRO A 305 15.71 0.93 -9.00
CA PRO A 305 14.67 0.45 -9.90
C PRO A 305 15.15 -0.69 -10.84
N ASP A 306 16.41 -1.12 -10.73
CA ASP A 306 17.00 -2.24 -11.46
C ASP A 306 16.92 -3.60 -10.75
N GLY A 307 16.43 -3.64 -9.50
CA GLY A 307 16.32 -4.87 -8.72
C GLY A 307 17.65 -5.35 -8.11
N SER A 308 18.62 -4.45 -7.88
CA SER A 308 19.84 -4.80 -7.14
C SER A 308 19.51 -5.16 -5.67
N PRO A 309 19.93 -6.32 -5.16
CA PRO A 309 19.57 -6.77 -3.81
C PRO A 309 20.21 -5.91 -2.73
N ASP A 310 19.40 -5.52 -1.75
CA ASP A 310 19.84 -4.86 -0.51
C ASP A 310 20.77 -5.81 0.30
N GLY A 311 21.63 -5.20 1.13
CA GLY A 311 22.62 -5.93 1.93
C GLY A 311 22.27 -5.96 3.43
N LEU A 312 22.59 -7.08 4.09
CA LEU A 312 22.61 -7.20 5.54
C LEU A 312 24.04 -7.14 6.03
N VAL A 313 24.32 -6.33 7.05
CA VAL A 313 25.58 -6.40 7.79
C VAL A 313 25.40 -7.41 8.93
N LEU A 314 26.15 -8.51 8.86
CA LEU A 314 26.08 -9.65 9.77
C LEU A 314 27.31 -9.63 10.69
N ASP A 315 27.06 -9.77 11.98
CA ASP A 315 28.05 -9.90 13.06
C ASP A 315 27.90 -11.30 13.69
N TRP A 316 28.92 -12.15 13.57
CA TRP A 316 28.79 -13.57 13.88
C TRP A 316 28.93 -13.83 15.39
N GLN A 317 27.99 -14.59 15.96
CA GLN A 317 27.98 -14.81 17.42
C GLN A 317 29.01 -15.84 17.88
N ALA A 318 29.19 -16.92 17.11
CA ALA A 318 30.09 -18.02 17.46
C ALA A 318 30.55 -18.77 16.19
N GLY A 319 31.72 -18.38 15.67
CA GLY A 319 32.23 -18.89 14.41
C GLY A 319 31.43 -18.40 13.21
N GLN A 320 31.91 -18.73 12.02
CA GLN A 320 31.31 -18.27 10.76
C GLN A 320 31.48 -19.36 9.69
N PRO A 321 30.58 -19.44 8.70
CA PRO A 321 30.77 -20.33 7.56
C PRO A 321 31.97 -19.86 6.74
N ALA A 322 32.73 -20.78 6.12
CA ALA A 322 33.83 -20.39 5.24
C ALA A 322 33.32 -19.66 3.97
N THR A 323 32.18 -20.11 3.45
CA THR A 323 31.54 -19.60 2.25
C THR A 323 30.02 -19.57 2.42
N ILE A 324 29.36 -18.59 1.82
CA ILE A 324 27.90 -18.53 1.69
C ILE A 324 27.59 -18.62 0.20
N THR A 325 26.95 -19.69 -0.26
CA THR A 325 26.61 -19.84 -1.69
C THR A 325 25.32 -19.09 -2.03
N GLU A 326 25.21 -18.58 -3.26
CA GLU A 326 23.96 -18.00 -3.77
C GLU A 326 22.79 -19.00 -3.64
N GLY A 327 21.64 -18.51 -3.23
CA GLY A 327 20.46 -19.33 -2.92
C GLY A 327 20.51 -20.00 -1.54
N THR A 328 21.53 -19.76 -0.70
CA THR A 328 21.53 -20.20 0.70
C THR A 328 20.45 -19.46 1.47
N GLU A 329 19.58 -20.20 2.15
CA GLU A 329 18.55 -19.62 3.01
C GLU A 329 19.18 -18.92 4.23
N ILE A 330 18.72 -17.71 4.51
CA ILE A 330 19.01 -16.92 5.68
C ILE A 330 17.76 -16.98 6.55
N THR A 331 17.80 -17.90 7.50
CA THR A 331 16.67 -18.23 8.36
C THR A 331 16.55 -17.15 9.43
N ARG A 332 15.43 -16.43 9.45
CA ARG A 332 15.06 -15.51 10.51
C ARG A 332 14.62 -16.26 11.75
N ASP A 333 14.92 -15.70 12.91
CA ASP A 333 14.43 -16.18 14.20
C ASP A 333 12.96 -15.80 14.40
N LEU A 334 12.08 -16.66 13.89
CA LEU A 334 10.63 -16.55 13.99
C LEU A 334 10.09 -17.62 14.94
N SER A 335 9.12 -17.24 15.75
CA SER A 335 8.50 -18.12 16.73
C SER A 335 6.97 -18.08 16.62
N ALA A 336 6.26 -19.02 17.24
CA ALA A 336 4.81 -18.98 17.40
C ALA A 336 4.36 -17.72 18.15
N MET A 337 5.01 -17.36 19.26
CA MET A 337 4.66 -16.17 20.05
C MET A 337 5.90 -15.35 20.41
N ARG A 338 5.83 -14.02 20.22
CA ARG A 338 6.80 -13.05 20.76
C ARG A 338 6.10 -11.91 21.48
N SER A 339 6.64 -11.52 22.62
CA SER A 339 6.18 -10.37 23.39
C SER A 339 7.34 -9.47 23.82
N ALA A 340 7.12 -8.15 23.85
CA ALA A 340 8.06 -7.24 24.52
C ALA A 340 8.12 -7.48 26.05
N ASN A 341 7.13 -8.18 26.59
CA ASN A 341 6.97 -8.53 28.00
C ASN A 341 6.90 -10.06 28.18
N ALA A 342 6.47 -10.52 29.35
CA ALA A 342 6.33 -11.94 29.66
C ALA A 342 5.29 -12.65 28.76
N ILE A 343 5.48 -13.95 28.56
CA ILE A 343 4.49 -14.86 27.99
C ILE A 343 4.10 -15.85 29.07
N GLU A 344 2.86 -15.79 29.52
CA GLU A 344 2.28 -16.72 30.49
C GLU A 344 1.43 -17.75 29.73
N VAL A 345 1.77 -19.03 29.88
CA VAL A 345 1.01 -20.15 29.30
C VAL A 345 0.43 -20.97 30.42
N LYS A 346 -0.84 -21.38 30.30
CA LYS A 346 -1.45 -22.29 31.27
C LYS A 346 -0.65 -23.59 31.36
N ASP A 347 -0.24 -23.93 32.58
CA ASP A 347 0.54 -25.13 32.91
C ASP A 347 -0.30 -26.42 32.77
N THR A 348 -0.50 -26.84 31.51
CA THR A 348 -0.98 -28.16 31.17
C THR A 348 -0.17 -28.68 30.00
N THR A 349 0.22 -29.96 30.02
CA THR A 349 1.03 -30.61 28.96
C THR A 349 0.46 -30.38 27.55
N ASN A 350 -0.86 -30.26 27.42
CA ASN A 350 -1.54 -30.04 26.14
C ASN A 350 -1.41 -28.59 25.61
N ALA A 351 -1.33 -27.59 26.49
CA ALA A 351 -1.22 -26.19 26.07
C ALA A 351 0.19 -25.89 25.54
N VAL A 352 1.24 -26.38 26.20
CA VAL A 352 2.64 -26.11 25.82
C VAL A 352 3.00 -26.69 24.45
N GLY A 353 2.50 -27.88 24.11
CA GLY A 353 2.70 -28.49 22.78
C GLY A 353 1.85 -27.90 21.66
N SER A 354 0.99 -26.91 21.97
CA SER A 354 0.10 -26.26 20.99
C SER A 354 0.72 -25.02 20.34
N PHE A 355 1.94 -24.64 20.73
CA PHE A 355 2.67 -23.48 20.20
C PHE A 355 3.95 -23.97 19.52
N THR A 356 3.92 -24.06 18.20
CA THR A 356 5.03 -24.59 17.40
C THR A 356 5.36 -23.73 16.19
N MET A 357 6.65 -23.61 15.90
CA MET A 357 7.16 -23.03 14.66
C MET A 357 8.14 -24.02 14.03
N ASP A 358 7.95 -24.31 12.74
CA ASP A 358 8.74 -25.31 11.99
C ASP A 358 8.84 -26.68 12.67
N GLY A 359 7.79 -27.06 13.41
CA GLY A 359 7.73 -28.32 14.15
C GLY A 359 8.48 -28.33 15.49
N SER A 360 9.12 -27.22 15.89
CA SER A 360 9.74 -27.05 17.21
C SER A 360 8.75 -26.41 18.18
N ASN A 361 8.77 -26.85 19.44
CA ASN A 361 7.96 -26.24 20.50
C ASN A 361 8.62 -24.97 21.03
N ASP A 362 7.90 -23.86 20.95
CA ASP A 362 8.34 -22.54 21.41
C ASP A 362 8.40 -22.40 22.93
N CYS A 363 7.48 -23.09 23.61
CA CYS A 363 7.32 -23.05 25.04
C CYS A 363 7.69 -24.40 25.63
N GLN A 364 8.34 -24.40 26.78
CA GLN A 364 8.79 -25.61 27.47
C GLN A 364 8.54 -25.49 28.97
N ILE A 365 8.13 -26.60 29.60
CA ILE A 365 7.99 -26.68 31.06
C ILE A 365 9.39 -26.88 31.65
N VAL A 366 9.88 -25.90 32.41
CA VAL A 366 11.24 -25.90 33.00
C VAL A 366 11.23 -26.50 34.40
N ASP A 367 10.19 -26.21 35.19
CA ASP A 367 9.88 -26.84 36.47
C ASP A 367 8.37 -27.04 36.52
N LYS A 368 7.85 -27.92 37.39
CA LYS A 368 6.46 -28.46 37.46
C LYS A 368 5.29 -27.46 37.38
N LYS A 369 5.56 -26.14 37.27
CA LYS A 369 4.63 -25.04 36.98
C LYS A 369 5.19 -23.87 36.14
N LEU A 370 6.49 -23.81 35.86
CA LEU A 370 7.12 -22.70 35.15
C LEU A 370 7.26 -23.05 33.67
N VAL A 371 6.59 -22.28 32.82
CA VAL A 371 6.74 -22.36 31.37
C VAL A 371 7.70 -21.25 30.91
N ASN A 372 8.75 -21.61 30.19
CA ASN A 372 9.61 -20.67 29.50
C ASN A 372 9.28 -20.69 28.00
N CYS A 373 9.12 -19.52 27.39
CA CYS A 373 8.84 -19.40 25.96
C CYS A 373 9.94 -18.58 25.29
N GLU A 374 10.44 -19.05 24.15
CA GLU A 374 11.58 -18.45 23.42
C GLU A 374 11.37 -16.95 23.10
N GLY A 375 10.14 -16.55 22.79
CA GLY A 375 9.81 -15.18 22.43
C GLY A 375 9.42 -14.25 23.57
N ALA A 376 9.59 -14.65 24.83
CA ALA A 376 9.28 -13.78 25.97
C ALA A 376 10.34 -12.69 26.19
N ALA A 377 9.90 -11.49 26.56
CA ALA A 377 10.73 -10.32 26.86
C ALA A 377 11.71 -9.93 25.74
N ASP A 378 11.21 -9.88 24.50
CA ASP A 378 12.01 -9.60 23.32
C ASP A 378 12.50 -8.14 23.29
N PRO A 379 13.82 -7.89 23.36
CA PRO A 379 14.37 -6.54 23.45
C PRO A 379 14.13 -5.72 22.17
N LEU A 380 13.95 -6.36 21.02
CA LEU A 380 13.68 -5.63 19.78
C LEU A 380 12.28 -5.04 19.78
N LEU A 381 11.32 -5.67 20.46
CA LEU A 381 9.99 -5.11 20.65
C LEU A 381 9.95 -4.05 21.77
N ALA A 382 10.87 -4.14 22.74
CA ALA A 382 10.94 -3.27 23.91
C ALA A 382 11.73 -1.96 23.71
N ASN A 383 12.43 -1.79 22.58
CA ASN A 383 13.29 -0.63 22.33
C ASN A 383 12.50 0.66 22.07
N GLY A 384 12.05 1.30 23.14
CA GLY A 384 11.47 2.64 23.20
C GLY A 384 11.00 2.96 24.62
N SER A 385 10.91 4.24 25.00
CA SER A 385 10.03 4.59 26.13
C SER A 385 8.62 4.10 25.80
N ALA A 386 7.74 3.80 26.78
CA ALA A 386 6.39 3.30 26.48
C ALA A 386 5.61 4.15 25.43
N LEU A 387 5.92 5.45 25.36
CA LEU A 387 5.37 6.40 24.38
C LEU A 387 6.05 6.37 22.99
N GLU A 388 7.31 5.94 22.90
CA GLU A 388 8.06 5.81 21.64
C GLU A 388 8.04 4.38 21.08
N ALA A 389 7.93 3.36 21.94
CA ALA A 389 7.71 1.95 21.56
C ALA A 389 6.44 1.80 20.71
N ASP A 390 5.46 2.63 21.01
CA ASP A 390 4.17 2.73 20.36
C ASP A 390 4.25 3.19 18.89
N LYS A 391 4.98 4.28 18.63
CA LYS A 391 5.26 4.76 17.26
C LYS A 391 6.18 3.81 16.50
N PHE A 392 7.06 3.13 17.24
CA PHE A 392 8.03 2.19 16.69
C PHE A 392 7.37 0.90 16.23
N PHE A 393 6.34 0.38 16.90
CA PHE A 393 5.75 -0.92 16.56
C PHE A 393 5.10 -0.97 15.17
N THR A 394 4.38 0.08 14.76
CA THR A 394 3.85 0.16 13.38
C THR A 394 4.97 0.23 12.35
N GLN A 395 6.02 1.01 12.66
CA GLN A 395 7.18 1.15 11.80
C GLN A 395 8.01 -0.14 11.72
N GLN A 396 8.06 -0.90 12.82
CA GLN A 396 8.65 -2.23 12.86
C GLN A 396 7.87 -3.17 11.96
N LEU A 397 6.56 -3.29 12.14
CA LEU A 397 5.75 -4.29 11.44
C LEU A 397 5.55 -3.96 9.95
N LEU A 398 5.27 -2.70 9.63
CA LEU A 398 4.82 -2.26 8.30
C LEU A 398 5.80 -1.30 7.61
N GLY A 399 6.91 -0.92 8.26
CA GLY A 399 7.89 0.00 7.68
C GLY A 399 7.44 1.46 7.60
N MET A 400 6.32 1.83 8.22
CA MET A 400 5.74 3.17 8.17
C MET A 400 5.26 3.67 9.53
N THR A 401 5.21 4.98 9.69
CA THR A 401 4.63 5.62 10.89
C THR A 401 3.11 5.47 10.92
N ASP A 402 2.50 5.64 12.11
CA ASP A 402 1.03 5.66 12.23
C ASP A 402 0.36 6.73 11.38
N ALA A 403 0.97 7.91 11.29
CA ALA A 403 0.42 9.01 10.48
C ALA A 403 0.36 8.62 9.00
N GLN A 404 1.44 8.04 8.49
CA GLN A 404 1.50 7.51 7.13
C GLN A 404 0.47 6.39 6.94
N LEU A 405 0.37 5.45 7.89
CA LEU A 405 -0.61 4.37 7.82
C LEU A 405 -2.05 4.91 7.82
N ASN A 406 -2.33 5.94 8.62
CA ASN A 406 -3.66 6.53 8.73
C ASN A 406 -4.08 7.28 7.46
N GLU A 407 -3.14 7.95 6.81
CA GLU A 407 -3.34 8.59 5.51
C GLU A 407 -3.54 7.54 4.42
N LEU A 408 -2.75 6.47 4.47
CA LEU A 408 -2.75 5.39 3.49
C LEU A 408 -4.00 4.49 3.57
N VAL A 409 -4.49 4.26 4.79
CA VAL A 409 -5.62 3.40 5.09
C VAL A 409 -6.59 4.17 6.01
N PRO A 410 -7.53 4.93 5.44
CA PRO A 410 -8.52 5.65 6.22
C PRO A 410 -9.47 4.69 6.95
N LEU A 411 -10.03 5.17 8.06
CA LEU A 411 -10.98 4.42 8.87
C LEU A 411 -12.26 4.12 8.06
N SER A 412 -12.62 2.85 7.97
CA SER A 412 -13.83 2.37 7.33
C SER A 412 -14.97 2.22 8.35
N TYR A 413 -16.18 2.57 7.92
CA TYR A 413 -17.39 2.48 8.73
C TYR A 413 -18.35 1.45 8.12
N PRO A 414 -19.21 0.81 8.94
CA PRO A 414 -20.25 -0.07 8.41
C PRO A 414 -21.25 0.73 7.55
N ASP A 415 -21.99 0.03 6.70
CA ASP A 415 -23.10 0.60 5.95
C ASP A 415 -24.25 1.04 6.89
N ALA A 416 -25.29 1.65 6.31
CA ALA A 416 -26.46 2.10 7.07
C ALA A 416 -27.20 0.95 7.80
N SER A 417 -26.94 -0.31 7.44
CA SER A 417 -27.50 -1.50 8.08
C SER A 417 -26.56 -2.09 9.15
N GLY A 418 -25.42 -1.45 9.42
CA GLY A 418 -24.44 -1.92 10.40
C GLY A 418 -23.52 -3.03 9.88
N ASN A 419 -23.49 -3.30 8.57
CA ASN A 419 -22.70 -4.39 8.00
C ASN A 419 -21.46 -3.88 7.28
N PHE A 420 -20.44 -4.74 7.24
CA PHE A 420 -19.31 -4.55 6.35
C PHE A 420 -19.37 -5.53 5.18
N PRO A 421 -18.99 -5.13 3.96
CA PRO A 421 -18.74 -6.08 2.89
C PRO A 421 -17.54 -6.97 3.28
N PRO A 422 -17.57 -8.29 3.00
CA PRO A 422 -16.45 -9.19 3.27
C PRO A 422 -15.13 -8.66 2.69
N MET A 423 -14.02 -8.87 3.39
CA MET A 423 -12.71 -8.52 2.85
C MET A 423 -12.23 -9.62 1.91
N VAL A 424 -11.79 -9.26 0.71
CA VAL A 424 -11.18 -10.19 -0.25
C VAL A 424 -9.90 -9.54 -0.77
N ASN A 425 -8.76 -9.96 -0.20
CA ASN A 425 -7.43 -9.43 -0.48
C ASN A 425 -7.39 -7.89 -0.37
N ALA A 426 -8.00 -7.36 0.69
CA ALA A 426 -8.13 -5.92 0.91
C ALA A 426 -7.39 -5.46 2.16
N ILE A 427 -6.91 -4.21 2.16
CA ILE A 427 -6.48 -3.55 3.39
C ILE A 427 -7.66 -2.76 3.94
N ARG A 428 -8.01 -2.99 5.20
CA ARG A 428 -9.08 -2.25 5.88
C ARG A 428 -8.66 -1.84 7.27
N ARG A 429 -9.02 -0.62 7.65
CA ARG A 429 -8.90 -0.12 9.01
C ARG A 429 -10.28 0.10 9.59
N ILE A 430 -10.56 -0.40 10.79
CA ILE A 430 -11.85 -0.27 11.49
C ILE A 430 -11.65 0.14 12.95
N ARG A 431 -12.73 0.49 13.64
CA ARG A 431 -12.72 0.62 15.11
C ARG A 431 -12.92 -0.74 15.75
N ALA A 432 -12.40 -0.92 16.97
CA ALA A 432 -12.52 -2.15 17.73
C ALA A 432 -13.97 -2.59 17.98
N GLN A 433 -14.88 -1.65 18.23
CA GLN A 433 -16.32 -1.93 18.38
C GLN A 433 -16.97 -2.53 17.11
N ASP A 434 -16.35 -2.32 15.95
CA ASP A 434 -16.86 -2.74 14.64
C ASP A 434 -16.26 -4.11 14.23
N PHE A 435 -15.39 -4.71 15.05
CA PHE A 435 -14.67 -5.96 14.75
C PHE A 435 -15.61 -7.16 14.54
N ASP A 436 -16.61 -7.31 15.42
CA ASP A 436 -17.61 -8.37 15.30
C ASP A 436 -18.45 -8.23 14.04
N ALA A 437 -18.88 -7.01 13.71
CA ALA A 437 -19.68 -6.73 12.52
C ALA A 437 -18.93 -7.05 11.22
N LEU A 438 -17.60 -6.96 11.25
CA LEU A 438 -16.75 -7.28 10.10
C LEU A 438 -16.52 -8.78 9.92
N LEU A 439 -16.14 -9.49 10.99
CA LEU A 439 -15.58 -10.84 10.86
C LEU A 439 -16.55 -11.96 11.21
N LYS A 440 -17.53 -11.73 12.09
CA LYS A 440 -18.33 -12.81 12.68
C LYS A 440 -19.02 -13.66 11.61
N ASN A 441 -18.81 -14.98 11.68
CA ASN A 441 -19.38 -15.98 10.76
C ASN A 441 -19.03 -15.72 9.29
N SER A 442 -17.85 -15.18 9.02
CA SER A 442 -17.38 -14.91 7.67
C SER A 442 -16.00 -15.52 7.40
N THR A 443 -15.70 -15.66 6.10
CA THR A 443 -14.33 -15.84 5.62
C THR A 443 -13.90 -14.53 4.98
N SER A 444 -12.83 -13.94 5.49
CA SER A 444 -12.27 -12.68 5.02
C SER A 444 -10.77 -12.84 4.77
N SER A 445 -10.23 -12.10 3.79
CA SER A 445 -8.79 -12.12 3.51
C SER A 445 -8.19 -10.72 3.31
N GLY A 446 -6.94 -10.56 3.71
CA GLY A 446 -6.17 -9.33 3.52
C GLY A 446 -5.44 -8.85 4.78
N LEU A 447 -5.37 -7.53 4.94
CA LEU A 447 -4.75 -6.88 6.09
C LEU A 447 -5.80 -6.05 6.85
N LEU A 448 -6.08 -6.46 8.08
CA LEU A 448 -7.06 -5.80 8.94
C LEU A 448 -6.36 -5.02 10.04
N ILE A 449 -6.55 -3.70 10.07
CA ILE A 449 -6.09 -2.82 11.14
C ILE A 449 -7.30 -2.51 12.02
N VAL A 450 -7.17 -2.71 13.33
CA VAL A 450 -8.24 -2.47 14.28
C VAL A 450 -7.78 -1.46 15.31
N ASP A 451 -8.48 -0.34 15.38
CA ASP A 451 -8.18 0.77 16.28
C ASP A 451 -9.05 0.74 17.54
N GLY A 452 -8.39 0.80 18.70
CA GLY A 452 -9.01 0.82 20.00
C GLY A 452 -9.06 -0.56 20.65
N ASP A 453 -9.71 -0.61 21.81
CA ASP A 453 -9.70 -1.81 22.63
C ASP A 453 -10.81 -2.77 22.24
N ILE A 454 -10.45 -4.02 21.96
CA ILE A 454 -11.43 -5.03 21.56
C ILE A 454 -12.00 -5.69 22.79
N ASN A 455 -13.33 -5.72 22.89
CA ASN A 455 -14.07 -6.54 23.85
C ASN A 455 -15.09 -7.46 23.14
N SER A 456 -14.63 -8.12 22.08
CA SER A 456 -15.47 -8.97 21.23
C SER A 456 -15.37 -10.43 21.67
N ASN A 457 -16.51 -11.13 21.61
CA ASN A 457 -16.56 -12.59 21.64
C ASN A 457 -16.90 -13.08 20.23
N VAL A 458 -15.89 -13.27 19.35
CA VAL A 458 -16.10 -13.81 18.00
C VAL A 458 -16.54 -15.29 18.09
N ASN A 459 -17.81 -15.50 18.40
CA ASN A 459 -18.45 -16.81 18.43
C ASN A 459 -18.99 -17.14 17.04
N GLY A 460 -18.43 -18.17 16.40
CA GLY A 460 -18.78 -18.57 15.04
C GLY A 460 -17.64 -19.28 14.32
N ASN A 461 -17.91 -19.90 13.17
CA ASN A 461 -16.86 -20.44 12.28
C ASN A 461 -16.23 -19.29 11.48
N THR A 462 -15.39 -18.49 12.13
CA THR A 462 -14.76 -17.31 11.50
C THR A 462 -13.36 -17.65 11.03
N THR A 463 -13.06 -17.37 9.76
CA THR A 463 -11.73 -17.56 9.18
C THR A 463 -11.20 -16.24 8.63
N PHE A 464 -9.98 -15.87 9.01
CA PHE A 464 -9.28 -14.74 8.43
C PHE A 464 -7.97 -15.21 7.78
N ASP A 465 -7.85 -15.04 6.47
CA ASP A 465 -6.63 -15.33 5.73
C ASP A 465 -5.80 -14.03 5.62
N GLY A 466 -4.69 -13.94 6.36
CA GLY A 466 -3.79 -12.78 6.28
C GLY A 466 -3.32 -12.22 7.62
N PHE A 467 -3.17 -10.89 7.68
CA PHE A 467 -2.60 -10.20 8.83
C PHE A 467 -3.63 -9.36 9.58
N ILE A 468 -3.75 -9.54 10.90
CA ILE A 468 -4.56 -8.66 11.75
C ILE A 468 -3.64 -7.86 12.67
N TYR A 469 -3.74 -6.54 12.61
CA TYR A 469 -2.99 -5.60 13.44
C TYR A 469 -3.91 -4.82 14.37
N PHE A 470 -3.77 -5.06 15.68
CA PHE A 470 -4.49 -4.35 16.72
C PHE A 470 -3.67 -3.16 17.20
N ARG A 471 -4.19 -1.95 16.98
CA ARG A 471 -3.68 -0.68 17.51
C ARG A 471 -4.54 -0.26 18.66
N GLY A 472 -4.01 -0.29 19.87
CA GLY A 472 -4.83 -0.34 21.07
C GLY A 472 -4.71 -1.73 21.68
N ASN A 473 -5.38 -1.88 22.80
CA ASN A 473 -5.17 -2.99 23.67
C ASN A 473 -6.26 -4.06 23.54
N GLN A 474 -5.94 -5.28 23.92
CA GLN A 474 -6.88 -6.38 23.89
C GLN A 474 -7.55 -6.54 25.26
N GLY A 475 -8.34 -5.55 25.70
CA GLY A 475 -9.03 -5.60 27.00
C GLY A 475 -10.12 -6.69 27.10
N GLY A 476 -10.53 -7.25 25.96
CA GLY A 476 -11.29 -8.48 25.86
C GLY A 476 -10.54 -9.53 25.06
N LYS A 477 -10.08 -10.54 25.79
CA LYS A 477 -10.20 -11.97 25.48
C LYS A 477 -10.59 -12.29 24.03
N PHE A 478 -9.70 -12.94 23.27
CA PHE A 478 -10.08 -13.68 22.06
C PHE A 478 -10.98 -14.83 22.51
N ASN A 479 -12.25 -14.54 22.74
CA ASN A 479 -13.19 -15.45 23.34
C ASN A 479 -14.11 -15.96 22.23
N GLY A 480 -13.69 -17.04 21.59
CA GLY A 480 -14.40 -17.59 20.45
C GLY A 480 -13.56 -18.54 19.61
N ASN A 481 -14.12 -18.97 18.47
CA ASN A 481 -13.49 -19.89 17.52
C ASN A 481 -13.01 -19.10 16.29
N LEU A 482 -11.90 -18.37 16.42
CA LEU A 482 -11.28 -17.64 15.31
C LEU A 482 -10.13 -18.48 14.74
N THR A 483 -10.16 -18.73 13.43
CA THR A 483 -9.01 -19.27 12.70
C THR A 483 -8.36 -18.16 11.90
N VAL A 484 -7.07 -17.92 12.12
CA VAL A 484 -6.25 -16.99 11.35
C VAL A 484 -5.22 -17.79 10.56
N ASN A 485 -5.32 -17.78 9.24
CA ASN A 485 -4.29 -18.35 8.36
C ASN A 485 -3.31 -17.23 7.99
N GLY A 486 -2.41 -16.92 8.92
CA GLY A 486 -1.47 -15.81 8.79
C GLY A 486 -0.95 -15.38 10.16
N ALA A 487 -0.96 -14.09 10.45
CA ALA A 487 -0.36 -13.53 11.67
C ALA A 487 -1.24 -12.51 12.38
N ILE A 488 -0.98 -12.31 13.67
CA ILE A 488 -1.60 -11.29 14.51
C ILE A 488 -0.51 -10.45 15.16
N ALA A 489 -0.69 -9.13 15.20
CA ALA A 489 0.12 -8.23 16.00
C ALA A 489 -0.75 -7.38 16.93
N VAL A 490 -0.32 -7.21 18.18
CA VAL A 490 -1.03 -6.44 19.21
C VAL A 490 -0.12 -5.37 19.78
N ARG A 491 -0.53 -4.10 19.70
CA ARG A 491 0.26 -2.97 20.20
C ARG A 491 0.04 -2.69 21.69
N GLY A 492 -1.16 -2.86 22.25
CA GLY A 492 -1.43 -2.30 23.59
C GLY A 492 -1.76 -0.80 23.57
N GLY A 493 -2.10 -0.22 24.72
CA GLY A 493 -2.61 1.15 24.82
C GLY A 493 -1.55 2.24 25.10
N PRO A 494 -1.96 3.52 25.25
CA PRO A 494 -3.22 4.11 24.82
C PRO A 494 -3.12 4.69 23.40
N ILE A 495 -4.16 4.51 22.59
CA ILE A 495 -4.46 5.51 21.56
C ILE A 495 -4.97 6.75 22.29
N GLU A 496 -4.39 7.92 22.01
CA GLU A 496 -4.75 9.21 22.62
C GLU A 496 -6.27 9.34 22.83
N GLY A 497 -6.73 9.32 24.10
CA GLY A 497 -8.12 9.58 24.48
C GLY A 497 -8.91 8.43 25.16
N ILE A 498 -8.36 7.22 25.33
CA ILE A 498 -9.02 6.11 26.06
C ILE A 498 -8.20 5.76 27.32
N THR A 499 -8.83 5.82 28.50
CA THR A 499 -8.14 5.90 29.81
C THR A 499 -8.16 4.62 30.65
N THR A 500 -8.64 3.49 30.12
CA THR A 500 -8.67 2.20 30.84
C THR A 500 -7.86 1.17 30.08
N ASP A 501 -6.57 1.12 30.36
CA ASP A 501 -5.57 0.32 29.65
C ASP A 501 -5.44 -1.05 30.33
N ASP A 502 -5.74 -2.15 29.63
CA ASP A 502 -5.24 -3.46 30.06
C ASP A 502 -3.80 -3.61 29.53
N VAL A 503 -2.92 -4.21 30.32
CA VAL A 503 -1.51 -4.37 29.96
C VAL A 503 -1.22 -5.75 29.36
N VAL A 504 -2.25 -6.40 28.79
CA VAL A 504 -2.27 -7.84 28.53
C VAL A 504 -2.98 -8.19 27.22
N THR A 505 -2.37 -9.10 26.46
CA THR A 505 -2.99 -9.83 25.34
C THR A 505 -3.52 -11.17 25.85
N ASP A 506 -4.80 -11.23 26.18
CA ASP A 506 -5.46 -12.42 26.74
C ASP A 506 -5.99 -13.36 25.65
N ILE A 507 -5.45 -14.58 25.58
CA ILE A 507 -5.94 -15.64 24.70
C ILE A 507 -6.72 -16.65 25.53
N THR A 508 -8.04 -16.47 25.66
CA THR A 508 -8.88 -17.31 26.54
C THR A 508 -9.81 -18.29 25.80
N GLY A 509 -10.01 -18.13 24.49
CA GLY A 509 -10.85 -18.99 23.65
C GLY A 509 -10.08 -20.06 22.85
N SER A 510 -10.66 -20.49 21.72
CA SER A 510 -10.08 -21.46 20.79
C SER A 510 -9.47 -20.76 19.57
N LEU A 511 -8.54 -19.85 19.81
CA LEU A 511 -7.81 -19.16 18.74
C LEU A 511 -6.88 -20.15 18.03
N LYS A 512 -7.03 -20.27 16.71
CA LYS A 512 -6.12 -21.07 15.88
C LYS A 512 -5.37 -20.17 14.92
N ILE A 513 -4.06 -20.09 15.04
CA ILE A 513 -3.20 -19.37 14.08
C ILE A 513 -2.38 -20.40 13.29
N ASN A 514 -2.60 -20.43 11.97
CA ASN A 514 -1.82 -21.23 11.02
C ASN A 514 -0.92 -20.29 10.23
N PHE A 515 0.28 -20.05 10.74
CA PHE A 515 1.22 -19.13 10.13
C PHE A 515 1.99 -19.78 8.98
N SER A 516 2.09 -19.08 7.86
CA SER A 516 3.00 -19.45 6.78
C SER A 516 3.51 -18.15 6.19
N ALA A 517 4.78 -17.85 6.39
CA ALA A 517 5.35 -16.61 5.90
C ALA A 517 5.26 -16.50 4.37
N VAL A 518 5.39 -17.63 3.64
CA VAL A 518 5.23 -17.65 2.18
C VAL A 518 3.80 -17.31 1.77
N LYS A 519 2.78 -17.93 2.38
CA LYS A 519 1.38 -17.60 2.08
C LYS A 519 1.02 -16.19 2.49
N LEU A 520 1.56 -15.72 3.61
CA LEU A 520 1.33 -14.36 4.08
C LEU A 520 1.96 -13.34 3.13
N ARG A 521 3.18 -13.59 2.62
CA ARG A 521 3.81 -12.76 1.58
C ARG A 521 2.95 -12.72 0.32
N GLN A 522 2.54 -13.88 -0.19
CA GLN A 522 1.66 -13.98 -1.36
C GLN A 522 0.38 -13.16 -1.16
N LEU A 523 -0.22 -13.28 0.02
CA LEU A 523 -1.43 -12.57 0.36
C LEU A 523 -1.18 -11.06 0.41
N LEU A 524 -0.14 -10.58 1.10
CA LEU A 524 0.16 -9.15 1.19
C LEU A 524 0.53 -8.54 -0.16
N MET A 525 1.27 -9.26 -1.01
CA MET A 525 1.56 -8.83 -2.39
C MET A 525 0.29 -8.67 -3.23
N ASN A 526 -0.70 -9.51 -2.99
CA ASN A 526 -2.01 -9.43 -3.63
C ASN A 526 -2.98 -8.49 -2.93
N THR A 527 -2.67 -8.08 -1.70
CA THR A 527 -3.55 -7.25 -0.89
C THR A 527 -3.47 -5.83 -1.39
N ARG A 528 -4.58 -5.34 -1.93
CA ARG A 528 -4.69 -3.96 -2.39
C ARG A 528 -5.23 -3.12 -1.25
N GLY A 529 -4.57 -2.00 -1.00
CA GLY A 529 -5.07 -0.96 -0.12
C GLY A 529 -6.28 -0.24 -0.68
N GLY A 530 -6.57 0.92 -0.09
CA GLY A 530 -7.46 1.88 -0.74
C GLY A 530 -6.93 2.27 -2.12
N LEU A 531 -7.73 2.99 -2.89
CA LEU A 531 -7.22 3.65 -4.08
C LEU A 531 -6.77 5.05 -3.70
N THR A 532 -5.77 5.55 -4.40
CA THR A 532 -5.41 6.96 -4.38
C THR A 532 -5.70 7.54 -5.76
N LEU A 533 -6.22 8.76 -5.78
CA LEU A 533 -6.41 9.47 -7.03
C LEU A 533 -5.13 10.23 -7.38
N ASN A 534 -4.63 10.03 -8.60
CA ASN A 534 -3.56 10.84 -9.18
C ASN A 534 -4.08 11.57 -10.41
N ASP A 535 -3.65 12.82 -10.59
CA ASP A 535 -3.83 13.53 -11.83
C ASP A 535 -2.78 13.06 -12.85
N THR A 536 -3.17 12.97 -14.11
CA THR A 536 -2.24 12.58 -15.17
C THR A 536 -1.53 13.83 -15.66
N GLN A 537 -0.25 13.97 -15.32
CA GLN A 537 0.54 15.15 -15.71
C GLN A 537 0.48 15.39 -17.22
N GLY A 538 0.34 16.65 -17.62
CA GLY A 538 0.28 17.06 -19.04
C GLY A 538 -1.08 16.84 -19.72
N THR A 539 -2.11 16.38 -19.00
CA THR A 539 -3.46 16.17 -19.58
C THR A 539 -4.41 17.35 -19.38
N TRP A 540 -4.01 18.35 -18.59
CA TRP A 540 -4.77 19.58 -18.37
C TRP A 540 -5.00 20.32 -19.69
N ARG A 541 -6.25 20.68 -19.97
CA ARG A 541 -6.61 21.38 -21.20
C ARG A 541 -7.85 22.25 -21.01
N GLN A 542 -7.84 23.43 -21.63
CA GLN A 542 -8.96 24.36 -21.67
C GLN A 542 -9.70 24.26 -23.01
N ARG A 543 -11.03 24.36 -22.97
CA ARG A 543 -11.91 24.50 -24.14
C ARG A 543 -12.82 25.71 -24.01
#